data_AF-A0A7S1CDU8-F1
#
_entry.id   AF-A0A7S1CDU8-F1
#
_cell.length_a   1.000
_cell.length_b   1.000
_cell.length_c   1.000
_cell.angle_alpha   90.00
_cell.angle_beta   90.00
_cell.angle_gamma   90.00
#
_symmetry.space_group_name_H-M   'P 1'
#
loop_
_entity.id
_entity.type
_entity.pdbx_description
1 polymer ?
#
loop_
_entity_poly.entity_id
_entity_poly.type
_entity_poly.pdbx_seq_one_letter_code
_entity_poly.pdbx_strand_id
1 'polypeptide(L)'
;GDATGRHLLSAGQCKPETTAQGGEIVTLLLVLTLYLFLGLAIVCDEWFVPSLEIISERLDLTEDVAGATFMAAGSSAPELFTSVADAFGPKNSLGVGTIVGSAMFNILVIV
;
A
#
# COMPACT_ATOMS: atom_id res chain seq x y z
N GLY A 1 -3.14 -7.81 58.59
CA GLY A 1 -2.34 -6.93 57.73
C GLY A 1 -1.00 -7.59 57.53
N ASP A 2 -0.43 -7.67 56.34
CA ASP A 2 -0.68 -6.91 55.13
C ASP A 2 -0.20 -7.76 53.94
N ALA A 3 -1.08 -7.92 52.95
CA ALA A 3 -0.91 -8.74 51.75
C ALA A 3 -0.64 -7.86 50.51
N THR A 4 0.03 -6.72 50.67
CA THR A 4 0.06 -5.65 49.65
C THR A 4 1.48 -5.31 49.17
N GLY A 5 2.37 -6.30 49.06
CA GLY A 5 3.77 -6.07 48.65
C GLY A 5 4.24 -6.81 47.38
N ARG A 6 3.42 -7.70 46.80
CA ARG A 6 3.82 -8.58 45.67
C ARG A 6 3.13 -8.28 44.33
N HIS A 7 2.36 -7.20 44.25
CA HIS A 7 1.51 -6.90 43.09
C HIS A 7 2.06 -5.82 42.14
N LEU A 8 3.34 -5.46 42.25
CA LEU A 8 3.99 -4.41 41.45
C LEU A 8 5.19 -4.95 40.63
N LEU A 9 5.30 -6.27 40.47
CA LEU A 9 6.26 -6.91 39.55
C LEU A 9 5.64 -7.30 38.20
N SER A 10 4.41 -6.89 37.87
CA SER A 10 3.72 -7.39 36.66
C SER A 10 2.80 -6.37 35.99
N ALA A 11 3.38 -5.36 35.34
CA ALA A 11 2.81 -4.75 34.13
C ALA A 11 3.89 -4.25 33.15
N GLY A 12 5.17 -4.61 33.40
CA GLY A 12 6.22 -4.63 32.40
C GLY A 12 6.15 -5.90 31.55
N GLN A 13 5.01 -6.18 30.92
CA GLN A 13 4.88 -7.26 29.94
C GLN A 13 4.51 -6.63 28.59
N CYS A 14 5.46 -5.87 28.03
CA CYS A 14 5.62 -5.89 26.58
C CYS A 14 5.99 -7.33 26.26
N LYS A 15 5.06 -8.01 25.60
CA LYS A 15 5.18 -9.38 25.15
C LYS A 15 5.66 -9.34 23.70
N PRO A 16 6.97 -9.47 23.41
CA PRO A 16 7.39 -9.91 22.09
C PRO A 16 7.30 -11.43 22.08
N GLU A 17 6.08 -11.99 22.08
CA GLU A 17 5.91 -13.40 21.74
C GLU A 17 5.65 -13.53 20.25
N THR A 18 6.51 -14.32 19.61
CA THR A 18 6.40 -14.92 18.27
C THR A 18 7.15 -14.21 17.14
N THR A 19 8.40 -13.82 17.39
CA THR A 19 9.40 -13.62 16.32
C THR A 19 10.00 -14.98 15.95
N ALA A 20 9.25 -15.81 15.22
CA ALA A 20 9.78 -16.99 14.53
C ALA A 20 8.87 -17.50 13.38
N GLN A 21 7.55 -17.26 13.44
CA GLN A 21 6.60 -17.64 12.36
C GLN A 21 6.34 -16.54 11.32
N GLY A 22 6.76 -15.30 11.56
CA GLY A 22 6.56 -14.19 10.61
C GLY A 22 7.47 -14.24 9.38
N GLY A 23 8.60 -14.95 9.44
CA GLY A 23 9.59 -14.97 8.36
C GLY A 23 9.03 -15.56 7.06
N GLU A 24 8.34 -16.68 7.13
CA GLU A 24 7.74 -17.34 5.96
C GLU A 24 6.64 -16.48 5.33
N ILE A 25 5.80 -15.84 6.14
CA ILE A 25 4.73 -14.95 5.66
C ILE A 25 5.34 -13.74 4.95
N VAL A 26 6.41 -13.15 5.51
CA VAL A 26 7.09 -12.01 4.89
C VAL A 26 7.76 -12.43 3.58
N THR A 27 8.42 -13.59 3.52
CA THR A 27 9.01 -14.10 2.29
C THR A 27 7.95 -14.36 1.22
N LEU A 28 6.80 -14.94 1.57
CA LEU A 28 5.68 -15.16 0.65
C LEU A 28 5.09 -13.83 0.14
N LEU A 29 4.90 -12.83 1.01
CA LEU A 29 4.43 -11.50 0.62
C LEU A 29 5.40 -10.79 -0.33
N LEU A 30 6.71 -10.96 -0.10
CA LEU A 30 7.76 -10.36 -0.94
C LEU A 30 7.78 -11.01 -2.33
N VAL A 31 7.71 -12.34 -2.39
CA VAL A 31 7.60 -13.09 -3.66
C VAL A 31 6.31 -12.74 -4.39
N LEU A 32 5.18 -12.63 -3.68
CA LEU A 32 3.90 -12.22 -4.26
C LEU A 32 3.96 -10.81 -4.85
N THR A 33 4.57 -9.87 -4.14
CA THR A 33 4.72 -8.48 -4.59
C THR A 33 5.59 -8.40 -5.84
N LEU A 34 6.72 -9.13 -5.87
CA LEU A 34 7.59 -9.20 -7.03
C LEU A 34 6.88 -9.84 -8.23
N TYR A 35 6.10 -10.91 -8.01
CA TYR A 35 5.34 -11.57 -9.07
C TYR A 35 4.27 -10.64 -9.66
N LEU A 36 3.53 -9.92 -8.81
CA LEU A 36 2.54 -8.93 -9.26
C LEU A 36 3.20 -7.77 -10.00
N PHE A 37 4.35 -7.27 -9.53
CA PHE A 37 5.08 -6.20 -10.21
C PHE A 37 5.57 -6.63 -11.59
N LEU A 38 6.12 -7.84 -11.71
CA LEU A 38 6.57 -8.38 -13.00
C LEU A 38 5.40 -8.60 -13.97
N GLY A 39 4.28 -9.13 -13.46
CA GLY A 39 3.06 -9.30 -14.25
C GLY A 39 2.51 -7.97 -14.77
N LEU A 40 2.48 -6.94 -13.90
CA LEU A 40 2.02 -5.61 -14.28
C LEU A 40 2.95 -4.98 -15.33
N ALA A 41 4.27 -5.14 -15.18
CA ALA A 41 5.24 -4.64 -16.16
C ALA A 41 5.03 -5.25 -17.55
N ILE A 42 4.82 -6.57 -17.64
CA ILE A 42 4.55 -7.25 -18.92
C ILE A 42 3.23 -6.76 -19.53
N VAL A 43 2.18 -6.61 -18.73
CA VAL A 43 0.88 -6.11 -19.21
C VAL A 43 0.99 -4.66 -19.69
N CYS A 44 1.78 -3.82 -19.01
CA CYS A 44 2.03 -2.46 -19.45
C CYS A 44 2.70 -2.43 -20.83
N ASP A 45 3.75 -3.21 -21.05
CA ASP A 45 4.46 -3.21 -22.33
C ASP A 45 3.58 -3.73 -23.48
N GLU A 46 2.81 -4.81 -23.27
CA GLU A 46 2.03 -5.42 -24.37
C GLU A 46 0.68 -4.74 -24.64
N TRP A 47 0.03 -4.19 -23.63
CA TRP A 47 -1.36 -3.70 -23.77
C TRP A 47 -1.48 -2.20 -23.52
N PHE A 48 -0.70 -1.65 -22.59
CA PHE A 48 -0.81 -0.24 -22.22
C PHE A 48 -0.15 0.66 -23.26
N VAL A 49 1.08 0.35 -23.69
CA VAL A 49 1.79 1.11 -24.75
C VAL A 49 0.98 1.27 -26.04
N PRO A 50 0.44 0.21 -26.68
CA PRO A 50 -0.35 0.37 -27.91
C PRO A 50 -1.67 1.11 -27.67
N SER A 51 -2.23 1.04 -26.45
CA SER A 51 -3.41 1.83 -26.09
C SER A 51 -3.06 3.32 -26.00
N LEU A 52 -1.88 3.67 -25.50
CA LEU A 52 -1.41 5.05 -25.46
C LEU A 52 -1.20 5.60 -26.87
N GLU A 53 -0.64 4.82 -27.79
CA GLU A 53 -0.41 5.22 -29.19
C GLU A 53 -1.73 5.68 -29.85
N ILE A 54 -2.78 4.86 -29.75
CA ILE A 54 -4.12 5.18 -30.29
C ILE A 54 -4.70 6.43 -29.64
N ILE A 55 -4.55 6.60 -28.33
CA ILE A 55 -5.07 7.78 -27.60
C ILE A 55 -4.29 9.03 -28.01
N SER A 56 -2.97 8.90 -28.18
CA SER A 56 -2.05 9.96 -28.61
C SER A 56 -2.45 10.47 -29.99
N GLU A 57 -2.73 9.57 -30.94
CA GLU A 57 -3.20 9.92 -32.28
C GLU A 57 -4.55 10.66 -32.28
N ARG A 58 -5.46 10.28 -31.38
CA ARG A 58 -6.80 10.92 -31.29
C ARG A 58 -6.77 12.28 -30.62
N LEU A 59 -5.79 12.51 -29.75
CA LEU A 59 -5.62 13.75 -29.00
C LEU A 59 -4.56 14.68 -29.61
N ASP A 60 -3.93 14.29 -30.73
CA ASP A 60 -2.84 15.02 -31.38
C ASP A 60 -1.65 15.28 -30.42
N LEU A 61 -1.43 14.36 -29.47
CA LEU A 61 -0.32 14.41 -28.51
C LEU A 61 0.79 13.45 -28.95
N THR A 62 1.99 13.65 -28.43
CA THR A 62 3.09 12.69 -28.57
C THR A 62 3.05 11.64 -27.45
N GLU A 63 3.46 10.42 -27.75
CA GLU A 63 3.45 9.30 -26.79
C GLU A 63 4.22 9.62 -25.50
N ASP A 64 5.31 10.39 -25.60
CA ASP A 64 6.10 10.85 -24.45
C ASP A 64 5.26 11.67 -23.46
N VAL A 65 4.36 12.53 -23.97
CA VAL A 65 3.49 13.38 -23.15
C VAL A 65 2.36 12.56 -22.53
N ALA A 66 1.82 11.60 -23.28
CA ALA A 66 0.83 10.66 -22.75
C ALA A 66 1.45 9.81 -21.62
N GLY A 67 2.62 9.22 -21.86
CA GLY A 67 3.37 8.44 -20.87
C GLY A 67 3.72 9.24 -19.62
N ALA A 68 4.21 10.48 -19.76
CA ALA A 68 4.50 11.36 -18.63
C ALA A 68 3.25 11.67 -17.78
N THR A 69 2.11 11.91 -18.43
CA THR A 69 0.84 12.20 -17.76
C THR A 69 0.32 10.98 -17.01
N PHE A 70 0.39 9.79 -17.61
CA PHE A 70 -0.04 8.56 -16.95
C PHE A 70 0.89 8.13 -15.84
N MET A 71 2.21 8.36 -15.97
CA MET A 71 3.15 8.14 -14.87
C MET A 71 2.82 9.08 -13.69
N ALA A 72 2.54 10.35 -13.96
CA ALA A 72 2.11 11.31 -12.94
C ALA A 72 0.76 10.90 -12.31
N ALA A 73 -0.21 10.48 -13.12
CA ALA A 73 -1.52 10.02 -12.66
C ALA A 73 -1.45 8.69 -11.87
N GLY A 74 -0.56 7.78 -12.29
CA GLY A 74 -0.30 6.50 -11.63
C GLY A 74 0.35 6.69 -10.26
N SER A 75 1.19 7.73 -10.11
CA SER A 75 1.68 8.16 -8.80
C SER A 75 0.50 8.55 -7.90
N SER A 76 -0.42 9.41 -8.34
CA SER A 76 -1.60 9.82 -7.54
C SER A 76 -2.68 8.74 -7.34
N ALA A 77 -2.63 7.63 -8.06
CA ALA A 77 -3.71 6.65 -8.09
C ALA A 77 -4.03 6.03 -6.72
N PRO A 78 -3.04 5.65 -5.90
CA PRO A 78 -3.38 5.07 -4.61
C PRO A 78 -3.76 6.14 -3.56
N GLU A 79 -3.68 7.44 -3.89
CA GLU A 79 -4.06 8.62 -3.07
C GLU A 79 -5.56 8.83 -3.14
N LEU A 80 -6.04 8.68 -4.37
CA LEU A 80 -7.44 8.53 -4.68
C LEU A 80 -8.01 7.28 -3.98
N PHE A 81 -7.33 6.13 -4.07
CA PHE A 81 -7.83 4.89 -3.49
C PHE A 81 -7.97 4.97 -1.98
N THR A 82 -7.00 5.57 -1.30
CA THR A 82 -7.01 5.70 0.17
C THR A 82 -8.00 6.75 0.65
N SER A 83 -8.12 7.88 -0.06
CA SER A 83 -9.15 8.89 0.21
C SER A 83 -10.57 8.33 0.06
N VAL A 84 -10.81 7.55 -1.01
CA VAL A 84 -12.10 6.85 -1.22
C VAL A 84 -12.33 5.79 -0.15
N ALA A 85 -11.32 4.97 0.17
CA ALA A 85 -11.46 3.92 1.18
C ALA A 85 -11.78 4.49 2.59
N ASP A 86 -11.24 5.66 2.92
CA ASP A 86 -11.51 6.34 4.19
C ASP A 86 -12.91 6.98 4.21
N ALA A 87 -13.37 7.54 3.08
CA ALA A 87 -14.72 8.12 2.96
C ALA A 87 -15.85 7.10 3.20
N PHE A 88 -15.61 5.81 2.94
CA PHE A 88 -16.61 4.75 3.07
C PHE A 88 -16.39 3.82 4.30
N GLY A 89 -15.44 4.11 5.20
CA GLY A 89 -15.04 3.24 6.31
C GLY A 89 -15.92 3.32 7.58
N PRO A 90 -16.28 2.18 8.23
CA PRO A 90 -17.09 2.15 9.46
C PRO A 90 -16.33 2.57 10.73
N LYS A 91 -17.02 3.28 11.63
CA LYS A 91 -16.49 3.98 12.83
C LYS A 91 -16.21 3.09 14.05
N ASN A 92 -15.42 2.02 13.95
CA ASN A 92 -15.12 1.21 15.13
C ASN A 92 -14.03 0.13 14.97
N SER A 93 -12.93 0.38 15.70
CA SER A 93 -12.20 -0.59 16.55
C SER A 93 -11.09 -1.44 15.91
N LEU A 94 -9.85 -1.12 16.33
CA LEU A 94 -8.61 -1.93 16.28
C LEU A 94 -8.05 -2.26 14.87
N GLY A 95 -8.85 -2.16 13.81
CA GLY A 95 -8.50 -2.21 12.37
C GLY A 95 -7.95 -0.91 11.78
N VAL A 96 -7.48 0.00 12.63
CA VAL A 96 -6.92 1.30 12.22
C VAL A 96 -5.57 1.17 11.49
N GLY A 97 -4.91 0.01 11.54
CA GLY A 97 -3.72 -0.29 10.74
C GLY A 97 -3.97 -0.26 9.22
N THR A 98 -5.19 -0.57 8.80
CA THR A 98 -5.73 -0.37 7.44
C THR A 98 -6.12 1.09 7.17
N ILE A 99 -6.41 1.82 8.24
CA ILE A 99 -6.86 3.22 8.27
C ILE A 99 -5.66 4.19 8.25
N VAL A 100 -4.44 3.67 8.37
CA VAL A 100 -3.21 4.45 8.23
C VAL A 100 -2.19 3.83 7.27
N GLY A 101 -2.27 2.53 6.93
CA GLY A 101 -1.59 2.03 5.71
C GLY A 101 -1.90 2.92 4.50
N SER A 102 -3.13 3.47 4.51
CA SER A 102 -3.69 4.53 3.69
C SER A 102 -3.10 5.95 3.85
N ALA A 103 -2.61 6.34 5.03
CA ALA A 103 -2.03 7.66 5.30
C ALA A 103 -0.56 7.78 4.85
N MET A 104 0.13 6.67 4.56
CA MET A 104 1.54 6.65 4.12
C MET A 104 1.73 6.32 2.65
N PHE A 105 0.79 5.61 2.03
CA PHE A 105 0.49 5.96 0.66
C PHE A 105 0.37 7.51 0.53
N ASN A 106 -0.31 8.11 1.51
CA ASN A 106 -0.48 9.56 1.62
C ASN A 106 0.79 10.33 1.93
N ILE A 107 2.00 9.75 1.93
CA ILE A 107 3.21 10.57 1.70
C ILE A 107 4.10 10.03 0.57
N LEU A 108 4.08 8.74 0.24
CA LEU A 108 4.90 8.12 -0.81
C LEU A 108 4.69 8.69 -2.23
N VAL A 109 3.67 9.53 -2.37
CA VAL A 109 3.26 10.29 -3.55
C VAL A 109 3.16 11.80 -3.25
N ILE A 110 3.26 12.21 -1.98
CA ILE A 110 3.33 13.62 -1.56
C ILE A 110 4.55 14.34 -2.14
N VAL A 111 5.60 13.62 -2.54
CA VAL A 111 6.70 14.09 -3.43
C VAL A 111 7.21 12.94 -4.28
#